data_AF-R7U8G4-F1
#
_entry.id   AF-R7U8G4-F1
#
_cell.length_a   1.000
_cell.length_b   1.000
_cell.length_c   1.000
_cell.angle_alpha   90.00
_cell.angle_beta   90.00
_cell.angle_gamma   90.00
#
_symmetry.space_group_name_H-M   'P 1'
#
loop_
_entity.id
_entity.type
_entity.pdbx_description
1 polymer ?
#
loop_
_entity_poly.entity_id
_entity_poly.type
_entity_poly.pdbx_seq_one_letter_code
_entity_poly.pdbx_strand_id
1 'polypeptide(L)' 'MSFRVVRQSKFRHVFGSALKRDQCYDNVRITKSSWDGKFCAVNPKYVAIITEAAGGGAFMVLPLEKVSSLLDISALTC' A
#
# COMPACT_ATOMS: atom_id res chain seq x y z
N MET A 1 23.53 40.68 12.83
CA MET A 1 22.47 39.96 12.10
C MET A 1 22.92 38.53 11.88
N SER A 2 22.29 37.54 12.53
CA SER A 2 22.57 36.13 12.27
C SER A 2 21.88 35.77 10.96
N PHE A 3 22.61 35.81 9.84
CA PHE A 3 22.16 35.29 8.56
C PHE A 3 22.02 33.77 8.68
N ARG A 4 20.85 33.29 9.10
CA ARG A 4 20.51 31.88 9.08
C ARG A 4 20.05 31.54 7.66
N VAL A 5 21.02 31.40 6.76
CA VAL A 5 20.84 31.20 5.31
C VAL A 5 20.01 29.94 4.97
N VAL A 6 19.86 29.00 5.90
CA VAL A 6 19.11 27.76 5.62
C VAL A 6 18.16 27.40 6.77
N ARG A 7 16.88 27.19 6.43
CA ARG A 7 15.85 26.69 7.35
C ARG A 7 16.29 25.34 7.91
N GLN A 8 16.52 25.29 9.23
CA GLN A 8 16.87 24.06 9.92
C GLN A 8 15.67 23.12 9.94
N SER A 9 15.72 22.05 9.13
CA SER A 9 14.81 20.92 9.22
C SER A 9 15.64 19.65 9.42
N LYS A 10 15.26 18.84 10.41
CA LYS A 10 15.83 17.51 10.65
C LYS A 10 15.54 16.53 9.50
N PHE A 11 14.54 16.86 8.68
CA PHE A 11 14.09 16.03 7.56
C PHE A 11 14.72 16.41 6.22
N ARG A 12 15.73 17.30 6.19
CA ARG A 12 16.39 17.75 4.95
C ARG A 12 17.05 16.64 4.12
N HIS A 13 17.30 15.49 4.74
CA HIS A 13 17.93 14.33 4.10
C HIS A 13 17.06 13.07 4.22
N VAL A 14 15.73 13.23 4.38
CA VAL A 14 14.81 12.09 4.32
C VAL A 14 14.58 11.72 2.86
N PHE A 15 14.83 10.46 2.52
CA PHE A 15 14.56 9.89 1.21
C PHE A 15 13.71 8.62 1.37
N GLY A 16 12.80 8.40 0.44
CA GLY A 16 12.08 7.13 0.32
C GLY A 16 12.93 6.10 -0.41
N SER A 17 12.94 4.87 0.06
CA SER A 17 13.52 3.72 -0.65
C SER A 17 12.42 2.73 -0.97
N ALA A 18 12.32 2.33 -2.24
CA ALA A 18 11.39 1.28 -2.65
C ALA A 18 11.94 -0.09 -2.22
N LEU A 19 11.03 -0.97 -1.79
CA LEU A 19 11.38 -2.34 -1.45
C LEU A 19 11.68 -3.17 -2.71
N LYS A 20 12.41 -4.27 -2.55
CA LYS A 20 12.67 -5.23 -3.63
C LYS A 20 11.36 -5.90 -4.05
N ARG A 21 11.25 -6.32 -5.32
CA ARG A 21 10.06 -7.00 -5.86
C ARG A 21 9.64 -8.23 -5.05
N ASP A 22 10.59 -8.98 -4.50
CA ASP A 22 10.30 -10.15 -3.64
C ASP A 22 9.56 -9.79 -2.33
N GLN A 23 9.60 -8.51 -1.94
CA GLN A 23 8.91 -7.94 -0.79
C GLN A 23 7.75 -7.03 -1.21
N CYS A 24 7.30 -7.13 -2.45
CA CYS A 24 6.12 -6.45 -2.96
C CYS A 24 4.99 -7.46 -3.18
N TYR A 25 3.76 -6.96 -3.12
CA TYR A 25 2.58 -7.72 -3.52
C TYR A 25 2.38 -7.59 -5.03
N ASP A 26 2.73 -8.63 -5.78
CA ASP A 26 2.49 -8.69 -7.22
C ASP A 26 1.09 -9.25 -7.55
N ASN A 27 0.67 -9.16 -8.81
CA ASN A 27 -0.57 -9.77 -9.33
C ASN A 27 -1.90 -9.34 -8.65
N VAL A 28 -1.93 -8.22 -7.91
CA VAL A 28 -3.17 -7.69 -7.33
C VAL A 28 -3.96 -6.89 -8.38
N ARG A 29 -5.20 -7.29 -8.65
CA ARG A 29 -6.12 -6.57 -9.55
C ARG A 29 -6.75 -5.39 -8.82
N ILE A 30 -6.10 -4.22 -8.86
CA ILE A 30 -6.60 -2.99 -8.22
C ILE A 30 -7.77 -2.42 -9.03
N THR A 31 -8.76 -1.85 -8.32
CA THR A 31 -9.88 -1.14 -8.97
C THR A 31 -9.39 0.02 -9.85
N LYS A 32 -9.99 0.16 -11.04
CA LYS A 32 -9.76 1.28 -11.97
C LYS A 32 -10.76 2.42 -11.78
N SER A 33 -11.56 2.38 -10.71
CA SER A 33 -12.54 3.41 -10.42
C SER A 33 -11.87 4.77 -10.23
N SER A 34 -12.38 5.81 -10.89
CA SER A 34 -11.86 7.18 -10.81
C SER A 34 -12.22 7.92 -9.51
N TRP A 35 -12.61 7.18 -8.45
CA TRP A 35 -12.89 7.79 -7.15
C TRP A 35 -11.54 8.22 -6.52
N ASP A 36 -11.42 9.49 -6.11
CA ASP A 36 -10.25 10.08 -5.40
C ASP A 36 -10.06 9.53 -3.97
N GLY A 37 -10.35 8.25 -3.77
CA GLY A 37 -10.21 7.53 -2.51
C GLY A 37 -8.87 6.81 -2.43
N LYS A 38 -8.37 6.62 -1.20
CA LYS A 38 -7.20 5.77 -0.96
C LYS A 38 -7.61 4.31 -1.20
N PHE A 39 -7.17 3.70 -2.31
CA PHE A 39 -7.48 2.30 -2.65
C PHE A 39 -6.82 1.26 -1.75
N CYS A 40 -5.91 1.69 -0.87
CA CYS A 40 -5.20 0.85 0.07
C CYS A 40 -5.25 1.42 1.50
N ALA A 41 -5.35 0.53 2.48
CA ALA A 41 -5.25 0.82 3.90
C ALA A 41 -4.34 -0.22 4.55
N VAL A 42 -3.47 0.21 5.47
CA VAL A 42 -2.46 -0.66 6.08
C VAL A 42 -2.50 -0.54 7.59
N ASN A 43 -2.39 -1.68 8.26
CA ASN A 43 -2.19 -1.84 9.69
C ASN A 43 -0.91 -2.68 9.88
N PRO A 44 -0.12 -2.52 10.96
CA PRO A 44 1.03 -3.37 11.31
C PRO A 44 0.86 -4.90 11.21
N LYS A 45 -0.35 -5.44 11.02
CA LYS A 45 -0.58 -6.87 10.74
C LYS A 45 -1.08 -7.17 9.33
N TYR A 46 -1.81 -6.24 8.70
CA TYR A 46 -2.58 -6.51 7.48
C TYR A 46 -2.58 -5.33 6.53
N VAL A 47 -2.68 -5.63 5.24
CA VAL A 47 -2.85 -4.67 4.14
C VAL A 47 -4.19 -4.97 3.48
N ALA A 48 -5.07 -3.97 3.39
CA ALA A 48 -6.33 -4.05 2.66
C ALA A 48 -6.22 -3.28 1.35
N ILE A 49 -6.65 -3.89 0.25
CA ILE A 49 -6.61 -3.33 -1.11
C ILE A 49 -7.97 -3.53 -1.78
N ILE A 50 -8.53 -2.47 -2.35
CA ILE A 50 -9.78 -2.55 -3.11
C ILE A 50 -9.48 -3.18 -4.49
N THR A 51 -10.19 -4.26 -4.81
CA THR A 51 -10.02 -5.00 -6.06
C THR A 51 -11.20 -4.77 -7.00
N GLU A 52 -10.94 -4.88 -8.30
CA GLU A 52 -11.99 -4.79 -9.33
C GLU A 52 -12.81 -6.09 -9.33
N ALA A 53 -14.11 -6.01 -9.05
CA ALA A 53 -15.05 -7.13 -9.15
C ALA A 53 -16.05 -6.90 -10.29
N ALA A 54 -16.39 -7.98 -11.00
CA ALA A 54 -17.20 -7.92 -12.21
C ALA A 54 -18.68 -7.54 -11.98
N GLY A 55 -19.16 -7.52 -10.74
CA GLY A 55 -20.57 -7.30 -10.40
C GLY A 55 -20.84 -6.58 -9.07
N GLY A 56 -19.85 -5.84 -8.55
CA GLY A 56 -19.94 -5.16 -7.25
C GLY A 56 -18.60 -4.56 -6.81
N GLY A 57 -18.49 -4.20 -5.52
CA GLY A 57 -17.22 -3.81 -4.91
C GLY A 57 -16.59 -4.97 -4.14
N ALA A 58 -15.31 -5.25 -4.38
CA ALA A 58 -14.56 -6.24 -3.62
C ALA A 58 -13.28 -5.63 -3.02
N PHE A 59 -12.80 -6.20 -1.93
CA PHE A 59 -11.51 -5.85 -1.34
C PHE A 59 -10.80 -7.11 -0.86
N MET A 60 -9.47 -7.08 -0.89
CA MET A 60 -8.60 -8.16 -0.46
C MET A 60 -7.84 -7.72 0.79
N VAL A 61 -7.70 -8.62 1.76
CA VAL A 61 -6.91 -8.40 2.98
C VAL A 61 -5.76 -9.40 3.00
N LEU A 62 -4.53 -8.90 3.05
CA LEU A 62 -3.29 -9.69 3.03
C LEU A 62 -2.54 -9.49 4.34
N PRO A 63 -2.05 -10.56 5.00
CA PRO A 63 -1.14 -10.43 6.13
C PRO A 63 0.24 -9.92 5.66
N LEU A 64 0.87 -9.07 6.46
CA LEU A 64 2.19 -8.51 6.17
C LEU A 64 3.33 -9.55 6.16
N GLU A 65 3.11 -10.70 6.80
CA GLU A 65 4.12 -11.77 6.88
C GLU A 65 4.17 -12.65 5.62
N LYS A 66 3.12 -12.65 4.78
CA LYS A 66 3.00 -13.52 3.59
C LYS A 66 3.17 -12.78 2.28
N VAL A 67 4.20 -11.95 2.17
CA VAL A 67 4.42 -11.11 0.98
C VAL A 67 4.68 -11.93 -0.29
N SER A 68 5.27 -13.13 -0.16
CA SER A 68 5.69 -13.97 -1.29
C SER A 68 4.72 -15.11 -1.64
N SER A 69 3.60 -15.27 -0.92
CA SER A 69 2.71 -16.43 -1.08
C SER A 69 1.25 -15.97 -1.23
N LEU A 70 0.88 -15.55 -2.45
CA LEU A 70 -0.51 -15.29 -2.85
C LEU A 70 -1.37 -16.56 -2.96
N LEU A 71 -1.06 -17.60 -2.17
CA LEU A 71 -1.77 -18.88 -2.20
C LEU A 71 -2.82 -19.03 -1.09
N ASP A 72 -2.86 -18.12 -0.11
CA ASP A 72 -3.85 -18.15 0.96
C ASP A 72 -4.89 -17.05 0.76
N ILE A 73 -5.54 -17.03 -0.41
CA ILE A 73 -6.71 -16.19 -0.62
C ILE A 73 -7.86 -16.87 0.14
N SER A 74 -7.95 -16.57 1.44
CA SER A 74 -9.24 -16.48 2.10
C SER A 74 -9.97 -15.31 1.44
N ALA A 75 -10.55 -15.60 0.27
CA ALA A 75 -11.61 -14.81 -0.32
C ALA A 75 -12.76 -14.86 0.68
N LEU A 76 -12.71 -13.98 1.67
CA LEU A 76 -13.89 -13.46 2.36
C LEU A 76 -14.63 -12.57 1.35
N THR A 77 -15.10 -13.20 0.27
CA THR A 77 -16.27 -12.75 -0.46
C THR A 77 -17.44 -13.01 0.48
N CYS A 78 -17.85 -11.99 1.22
CA CYS A 78 -19.25 -11.87 1.63
C CYS A 78 -20.09 -11.51 0.40
#